data_AF-A0A2W0CJP1-F1
#
_entry.id   AF-A0A2W0CJP1-F1
#
_cell.length_a   1.000
_cell.length_b   1.000
_cell.length_c   1.000
_cell.angle_alpha   90.00
_cell.angle_beta   90.00
_cell.angle_gamma   90.00
#
_symmetry.space_group_name_H-M   'P 1'
#
loop_
_entity.id
_entity.type
_entity.pdbx_description
1 polymer ?
#
loop_
_entity_poly.entity_id
_entity_poly.type
_entity_poly.pdbx_seq_one_letter_code
_entity_poly.pdbx_strand_id
1 'polypeptide(L)'
;MKNSNQGFITSLLTLLLIIPLTHLFASPIFAASETSPSPYEYDWIDGPASVSLDNKATLQIFKDHSFLDKANTQRSMLNSGSKPNGNEIGSLYSTSEHGSWYVVLEYVRLSARSR
;
A
#
# COMPACT_ATOMS: atom_id res chain seq x y z
N MET A 1 -1.04 -18.61 -75.61
CA MET A 1 -2.15 -18.11 -74.77
C MET A 1 -1.63 -17.97 -73.34
N LYS A 2 -1.36 -16.73 -72.89
CA LYS A 2 -0.76 -16.44 -71.58
C LYS A 2 -1.87 -16.42 -70.53
N ASN A 3 -1.72 -17.25 -69.52
CA ASN A 3 -2.69 -17.60 -68.50
C ASN A 3 -2.91 -16.40 -67.55
N SER A 4 -4.05 -15.75 -67.70
CA SER A 4 -4.48 -14.50 -67.06
C SER A 4 -4.85 -14.62 -65.56
N ASN A 5 -4.42 -15.68 -64.87
CA ASN A 5 -4.80 -15.91 -63.47
C ASN A 5 -3.66 -15.68 -62.47
N GLN A 6 -2.43 -15.43 -62.95
CA GLN A 6 -1.26 -15.39 -62.08
C GLN A 6 -1.13 -14.09 -61.29
N GLY A 7 -1.65 -12.96 -61.79
CA GLY A 7 -1.58 -11.65 -61.12
C GLY A 7 -2.59 -11.46 -59.97
N PHE A 8 -3.76 -12.11 -60.04
CA PHE A 8 -4.78 -12.00 -58.99
C PHE A 8 -4.40 -12.80 -57.74
N ILE A 9 -3.79 -13.97 -57.90
CA ILE A 9 -3.44 -14.87 -56.79
C ILE A 9 -2.24 -14.32 -56.01
N THR A 10 -1.27 -13.69 -56.69
CA THR A 10 -0.12 -13.04 -56.04
C THR A 10 -0.48 -11.79 -55.25
N SER A 11 -1.52 -11.05 -55.66
CA SER A 11 -1.96 -9.83 -54.97
C SER A 11 -2.80 -10.13 -53.71
N LEU A 12 -3.53 -11.26 -53.69
CA LEU A 12 -4.31 -11.70 -52.54
C LEU A 12 -3.40 -12.31 -51.44
N LEU A 13 -2.33 -13.01 -51.83
CA LEU A 13 -1.39 -13.64 -50.89
C LEU A 13 -0.53 -12.62 -50.14
N THR A 14 -0.14 -11.51 -50.78
CA THR A 14 0.64 -10.44 -50.14
C THR A 14 -0.18 -9.66 -49.12
N LEU A 15 -1.47 -9.42 -49.37
CA LEU A 15 -2.33 -8.72 -48.41
C LEU A 15 -2.63 -9.57 -47.16
N LEU A 16 -2.73 -10.90 -47.30
CA LEU A 16 -3.03 -11.81 -46.19
C LEU A 16 -1.86 -12.00 -45.21
N LEU A 17 -0.62 -11.72 -45.64
CA LEU A 17 0.61 -11.98 -44.86
C LEU A 17 1.09 -10.77 -44.04
N ILE A 18 0.53 -9.57 -44.27
CA ILE A 18 0.94 -8.34 -43.57
C ILE A 18 0.12 -8.12 -42.28
N ILE A 19 -1.08 -8.70 -42.18
CA ILE A 19 -2.02 -8.49 -41.08
C ILE A 19 -1.57 -9.09 -39.73
N PRO A 20 -0.86 -10.23 -39.62
CA PRO A 20 -0.50 -10.76 -38.30
C PRO A 20 0.75 -10.09 -37.67
N LEU A 21 1.54 -9.32 -38.42
CA LEU A 21 2.86 -8.86 -37.93
C LEU A 21 2.79 -7.64 -37.00
N THR A 22 1.69 -6.88 -36.99
CA THR A 22 1.56 -5.66 -36.17
C THR A 22 1.05 -5.91 -34.74
N HIS A 23 0.69 -7.15 -34.39
CA HIS A 23 0.14 -7.48 -33.07
C HIS A 23 1.17 -8.00 -32.05
N LEU A 24 2.44 -8.16 -32.42
CA LEU A 24 3.47 -8.75 -31.55
C LEU A 24 4.09 -7.78 -30.52
N PHE A 25 3.68 -6.51 -30.50
CA PHE A 25 4.24 -5.49 -29.60
C PHE A 25 3.18 -4.71 -28.81
N ALA A 26 2.02 -5.31 -28.55
CA ALA A 26 1.09 -4.75 -27.57
C ALA A 26 1.62 -5.04 -26.16
N SER A 27 2.48 -4.15 -25.65
CA SER A 27 2.78 -4.11 -24.22
C SER A 27 1.47 -3.89 -23.47
N PRO A 28 1.11 -4.70 -22.46
CA PRO A 28 -0.05 -4.41 -21.64
C PRO A 28 0.23 -3.08 -20.92
N ILE A 29 -0.50 -2.03 -21.30
CA ILE A 29 -0.57 -0.79 -20.53
C ILE A 29 -1.45 -1.13 -19.33
N PHE A 30 -0.82 -1.42 -18.20
CA PHE A 30 -1.53 -1.43 -16.93
C PHE A 30 -1.91 0.01 -16.61
N ALA A 31 -3.19 0.33 -16.68
CA ALA A 31 -3.72 1.53 -16.05
C ALA A 31 -3.53 1.35 -14.54
N ALA A 32 -2.48 1.95 -13.98
CA ALA A 32 -2.38 2.17 -12.55
C ALA A 32 -3.55 3.09 -12.18
N SER A 33 -4.60 2.51 -11.61
CA SER A 33 -5.63 3.31 -10.96
C SER A 33 -4.93 4.06 -9.82
N GLU A 34 -4.82 5.38 -9.94
CA GLU A 34 -4.47 6.26 -8.82
C GLU A 34 -5.64 6.24 -7.83
N THR A 35 -5.83 5.10 -7.15
CA THR A 35 -6.63 5.05 -5.94
C THR A 35 -5.79 5.75 -4.88
N SER A 36 -5.99 7.05 -4.73
CA SER A 36 -5.49 7.76 -3.56
C SER A 36 -6.00 7.00 -2.33
N PRO A 37 -5.11 6.51 -1.44
CA PRO A 37 -5.54 5.74 -0.28
C PRO A 37 -6.52 6.57 0.52
N SER A 38 -7.60 5.92 0.96
CA SER A 38 -8.63 6.57 1.77
C SER A 38 -7.94 7.21 2.99
N PRO A 39 -8.37 8.40 3.45
CA PRO A 39 -7.80 8.98 4.68
C PRO A 39 -8.01 8.06 5.91
N TYR A 40 -8.92 7.09 5.81
CA TYR A 40 -9.23 6.09 6.84
C TYR A 40 -8.48 4.76 6.64
N GLU A 41 -7.66 4.64 5.60
CA GLU A 41 -6.77 3.51 5.40
C GLU A 41 -5.46 3.76 6.14
N TYR A 42 -4.99 2.75 6.88
CA TYR A 42 -3.77 2.82 7.67
C TYR A 42 -2.86 1.66 7.34
N ASP A 43 -1.56 1.90 7.46
CA ASP A 43 -0.54 0.87 7.30
C ASP A 43 -0.42 0.08 8.61
N TRP A 44 -1.31 -0.90 8.78
CA TRP A 44 -1.31 -1.77 9.95
C TRP A 44 -0.13 -2.72 9.94
N ILE A 45 0.49 -2.89 11.12
CA ILE A 45 1.46 -3.96 11.37
C ILE A 45 0.79 -4.98 12.28
N ASP A 46 0.33 -6.08 11.68
CA ASP A 46 -0.30 -7.18 12.40
C ASP A 46 0.72 -8.06 13.12
N GLY A 47 0.37 -8.52 14.32
CA GLY A 47 1.16 -9.51 15.04
C GLY A 47 1.02 -10.92 14.45
N PRO A 48 2.00 -11.82 14.68
CA PRO A 48 3.19 -11.62 15.50
C PRO A 48 4.29 -10.84 14.77
N ALA A 49 4.79 -9.76 15.39
CA ALA A 49 5.81 -8.88 14.80
C ALA A 49 6.66 -8.18 15.87
N SER A 50 7.76 -7.56 15.44
CA SER A 50 8.63 -6.74 16.26
C SER A 50 8.80 -5.37 15.60
N VAL A 51 8.54 -4.30 16.35
CA VAL A 51 8.60 -2.92 15.82
C VAL A 51 9.49 -2.04 16.69
N SER A 52 10.16 -1.08 16.05
CA SER A 52 10.92 -0.03 16.75
C SER A 52 9.98 1.11 17.15
N LEU A 53 10.02 1.51 18.41
CA LEU A 53 9.32 2.69 18.92
C LEU A 53 10.26 3.90 18.84
N ASP A 54 10.45 4.43 17.64
CA ASP A 54 11.35 5.56 17.34
C ASP A 54 12.77 5.38 17.91
N ASN A 55 13.31 4.16 17.82
CA ASN A 55 14.62 3.79 18.36
C ASN A 55 14.78 4.02 19.88
N LYS A 56 13.67 4.13 20.64
CA LYS A 56 13.69 4.24 22.10
C LYS A 56 13.49 2.89 22.78
N ALA A 57 12.70 2.02 22.16
CA ALA A 57 12.42 0.67 22.61
C ALA A 57 12.01 -0.22 21.43
N THR A 58 11.98 -1.53 21.66
CA THR A 58 11.39 -2.50 20.75
C THR A 58 10.10 -3.03 21.37
N LEU A 59 9.02 -3.02 20.61
CA LEU A 59 7.73 -3.58 21.01
C LEU A 59 7.49 -4.90 20.29
N GLN A 60 7.20 -5.95 21.06
CA GLN A 60 6.70 -7.21 20.52
C GLN A 60 5.18 -7.16 20.40
N ILE A 61 4.68 -7.40 19.20
CA ILE A 61 3.25 -7.44 18.88
C ILE A 61 2.84 -8.91 18.84
N PHE A 62 1.81 -9.28 19.60
CA PHE A 62 1.29 -10.64 19.63
C PHE A 62 0.18 -10.86 18.61
N LYS A 63 -0.14 -12.13 18.33
CA LYS A 63 -1.04 -12.62 17.26
C LYS A 63 -2.43 -11.96 17.20
N ASP A 64 -2.93 -11.37 18.29
CA ASP A 64 -4.25 -10.72 18.35
C ASP A 64 -4.15 -9.21 18.61
N HIS A 65 -3.08 -8.61 18.10
CA HIS A 65 -2.86 -7.17 18.16
C HIS A 65 -2.31 -6.64 16.83
N SER A 66 -2.64 -5.38 16.55
CA SER A 66 -2.12 -4.65 15.41
C SER A 66 -1.56 -3.31 15.87
N PHE A 67 -0.53 -2.83 15.18
CA PHE A 67 0.17 -1.61 15.53
C PHE A 67 0.08 -0.59 14.40
N LEU A 68 -0.03 0.68 14.78
CA LEU A 68 0.19 1.83 13.91
C LEU A 68 1.45 2.56 14.34
N ASP A 69 2.25 2.95 13.35
CA ASP A 69 3.40 3.82 13.59
C ASP A 69 2.98 5.25 13.95
N LYS A 70 3.95 6.10 14.28
CA LYS A 70 3.69 7.51 14.65
C LYS A 70 2.76 8.23 13.67
N ALA A 71 3.00 8.13 12.37
CA ALA A 71 2.23 8.87 11.37
C ALA A 71 0.79 8.36 11.28
N ASN A 72 0.62 7.04 11.27
CA ASN A 72 -0.69 6.40 11.22
C ASN A 72 -1.47 6.58 12.53
N THR A 73 -0.81 6.55 13.70
CA THR A 73 -1.43 6.85 15.00
C THR A 73 -1.99 8.27 15.02
N GLN A 74 -1.19 9.26 14.61
CA GLN A 74 -1.64 10.66 14.57
C GLN A 74 -2.81 10.85 13.60
N ARG A 75 -2.76 10.19 12.44
CA ARG A 75 -3.87 10.20 11.46
C ARG A 75 -5.13 9.55 12.04
N SER A 76 -4.99 8.41 12.70
CA SER A 76 -6.10 7.69 13.34
C SER A 76 -6.77 8.53 14.43
N MET A 77 -5.98 9.21 15.28
CA MET A 77 -6.48 10.12 16.30
C MET A 77 -7.28 11.28 15.70
N LEU A 78 -6.76 11.92 14.64
CA LEU A 78 -7.47 13.00 13.95
C LEU A 78 -8.80 12.51 13.38
N ASN A 79 -8.80 11.34 12.74
CA ASN A 79 -10.01 10.74 12.17
C ASN A 79 -11.04 10.34 13.23
N SER A 80 -10.59 10.01 14.45
CA SER A 80 -11.48 9.71 15.59
C SER A 80 -11.90 10.95 16.39
N GLY A 81 -11.58 12.17 15.91
CA GLY A 81 -11.92 13.44 16.57
C GLY A 81 -11.03 13.78 17.77
N SER A 82 -9.95 13.03 17.99
CA SER A 82 -8.92 13.31 18.98
C SER A 82 -7.83 14.23 18.40
N LYS A 83 -7.05 14.87 19.28
CA LYS A 83 -5.97 15.77 18.87
C LYS A 83 -4.62 15.19 19.26
N PRO A 84 -3.74 14.83 18.31
CA PRO A 84 -2.38 14.43 18.63
C PRO A 84 -1.61 15.59 19.25
N ASN A 85 -0.76 15.28 20.21
CA ASN A 85 0.10 16.21 20.94
C ASN A 85 1.54 16.23 20.39
N GLY A 86 1.90 15.31 19.51
CA GLY A 86 3.20 15.24 18.83
C GLY A 86 4.21 14.29 19.50
N ASN A 87 3.92 13.83 20.71
CA ASN A 87 4.75 12.88 21.46
C ASN A 87 4.43 11.42 21.14
N GLU A 88 3.42 11.17 20.30
CA GLU A 88 3.06 9.81 19.90
C GLU A 88 4.23 9.13 19.18
N ILE A 89 4.46 7.87 19.55
CA ILE A 89 5.46 6.99 18.95
C ILE A 89 4.83 5.71 18.36
N GLY A 90 3.50 5.61 18.44
CA GLY A 90 2.70 4.53 17.86
C GLY A 90 1.43 4.25 18.67
N SER A 91 0.62 3.32 18.21
CA SER A 91 -0.56 2.83 18.95
C SER A 91 -0.75 1.33 18.74
N LEU A 92 -1.21 0.65 19.79
CA LEU A 92 -1.48 -0.79 19.77
C LEU A 92 -2.98 -1.02 19.96
N TYR A 93 -3.55 -1.85 19.11
CA TYR A 93 -4.97 -2.19 19.10
C TYR A 93 -5.12 -3.67 19.40
N SER A 94 -6.11 -4.03 20.20
CA SER A 94 -6.59 -5.41 20.31
C SER A 94 -7.43 -5.75 19.09
N THR A 95 -7.11 -6.87 18.45
CA THR A 95 -7.93 -7.51 17.42
C THR A 95 -8.62 -8.78 17.93
N SER A 96 -8.54 -9.03 19.25
CA SER A 96 -9.17 -10.18 19.89
C SER A 96 -10.69 -10.07 19.96
N GLU A 97 -11.34 -11.23 20.00
CA GLU A 97 -12.80 -11.35 20.20
C GLU A 97 -13.27 -10.92 21.60
N HIS A 98 -12.35 -10.74 22.56
CA HIS A 98 -12.66 -10.42 23.95
C HIS A 98 -12.75 -8.93 24.26
N GLY A 99 -12.62 -8.05 23.25
CA GLY A 99 -12.91 -6.64 23.38
C GLY A 99 -12.05 -5.73 22.52
N SER A 100 -12.62 -4.59 22.15
CA SER A 100 -11.97 -3.56 21.36
C SER A 100 -11.41 -2.48 22.28
N TRP A 101 -10.09 -2.49 22.44
CA TRP A 101 -9.34 -1.45 23.13
C TRP A 101 -8.13 -1.07 22.29
N TYR A 102 -7.63 0.14 22.53
CA TYR A 102 -6.37 0.58 21.98
C TYR A 102 -5.63 1.45 23.00
N VAL A 103 -4.32 1.53 22.85
CA VAL A 103 -3.45 2.42 23.63
C VAL A 103 -2.61 3.25 22.67
N VAL A 104 -2.43 4.52 23.00
CA VAL A 104 -1.48 5.41 22.33
C VAL A 104 -0.20 5.40 23.16
N LEU A 105 0.92 5.14 22.50
CA LEU A 105 2.25 5.14 23.10
C LEU A 105 2.85 6.53 22.87
N GLU A 106 3.32 7.17 23.94
CA GLU A 106 3.96 8.48 23.89
C GLU A 106 5.36 8.45 24.53
N TYR A 107 6.27 9.27 24.02
CA TYR A 107 7.57 9.50 24.64
C TYR A 107 7.76 10.97 25.00
N VAL A 108 7.98 11.24 26.28
CA VAL A 108 8.29 12.58 26.78
C VAL A 108 9.64 12.55 27.46
N ARG A 109 10.57 13.38 27.00
CA ARG A 109 11.84 13.61 27.70
C ARG A 109 11.58 14.55 28.87
N LEU A 110 11.74 14.06 30.09
CA LEU A 110 11.75 14.91 31.28
C LEU A 110 13.09 15.67 31.34
N SER A 111 13.05 16.99 31.29
CA SER A 111 14.22 17.80 31.63
C SER A 111 14.24 18.02 33.15
N ALA A 112 15.33 17.62 33.80
CA ALA A 112 15.57 18.02 35.17
C ALA A 112 15.86 19.53 35.18
N ARG A 113 15.00 20.31 35.84
CA ARG A 113 15.30 21.73 36.14
C ARG A 113 16.50 21.72 37.08
N SER A 114 17.64 22.24 36.63
CA SER A 114 18.76 22.54 37.53
C SER A 114 18.26 23.54 38.57
N ARG A 115 18.20 23.12 39.83
CA ARG A 115 17.98 24.02 40.97
C ARG A 115 19.23 24.82 41.23
#